data_AF-A0A1Q7LTA7-F1
#
_entry.id   AF-A0A1Q7LTA7-F1
#
_cell.length_a   1.000
_cell.length_b   1.000
_cell.length_c   1.000
_cell.angle_alpha   90.00
_cell.angle_beta   90.00
_cell.angle_gamma   90.00
#
_symmetry.space_group_name_H-M   'P 1'
#
loop_
_entity.id
_entity.type
_entity.pdbx_description
1 polymer ?
#
loop_
_entity_poly.entity_id
_entity_poly.type
_entity_poly.pdbx_seq_one_letter_code
_entity_poly.pdbx_strand_id
1 'polypeptide(L)'
;MKKEWAPQLLSVLRVVIAFLFVQVGSAKWFAFPAAILPGGGTAPVGSLVWFAGVIEVIGGTFFFFGLFTRPVAFILSGEMAIAYFIGHAGHGFWPLLNQGAPA
;
A
#
# COMPACT_ATOMS: atom_id res chain seq x y z
N MET A 1 13.12 -6.05 26.98
CA MET A 1 11.73 -5.79 26.52
C MET A 1 10.91 -7.06 26.75
N LYS A 2 9.94 -7.06 27.67
CA LYS A 2 9.19 -8.28 28.02
C LYS A 2 8.41 -8.78 26.80
N LYS A 3 8.52 -10.08 26.51
CA LYS A 3 7.89 -10.77 25.37
C LYS A 3 6.34 -10.75 25.44
N GLU A 4 5.79 -10.31 26.57
CA GLU A 4 4.36 -10.22 26.90
C GLU A 4 3.54 -9.33 25.96
N TRP A 5 4.16 -8.30 25.37
CA TRP A 5 3.48 -7.32 24.50
C TRP A 5 3.64 -7.61 22.99
N ALA A 6 4.49 -8.58 22.64
CA ALA A 6 4.80 -8.88 21.25
C ALA A 6 3.55 -9.23 20.40
N PRO A 7 2.61 -10.10 20.84
CA PRO A 7 1.46 -10.45 20.02
C PRO A 7 0.47 -9.28 19.82
N GLN A 8 0.33 -8.40 20.81
CA GLN A 8 -0.53 -7.22 20.74
C GLN A 8 0.07 -6.21 19.77
N LEU A 9 1.37 -5.90 19.90
CA LEU A 9 2.06 -4.97 18.99
C LEU A 9 2.06 -5.47 17.54
N LEU A 10 2.25 -6.77 17.32
CA LEU A 10 2.17 -7.36 15.98
C LEU A 10 0.75 -7.26 15.38
N SER A 11 -0.29 -7.39 16.21
CA SER A 11 -1.67 -7.23 15.77
C SER A 11 -1.97 -5.78 15.39
N VAL A 12 -1.52 -4.81 16.21
CA VAL A 12 -1.65 -3.37 15.91
C VAL A 12 -0.92 -3.03 14.62
N LEU A 13 0.35 -3.44 14.49
CA LEU A 13 1.16 -3.20 13.29
C LEU A 13 0.47 -3.74 12.04
N ARG A 14 -0.08 -4.95 12.13
CA ARG A 14 -0.81 -5.58 11.03
C ARG A 14 -2.05 -4.78 10.62
N VAL A 15 -2.85 -4.35 11.59
CA VAL A 15 -4.05 -3.55 11.32
C VAL A 15 -3.68 -2.22 10.68
N VAL A 16 -2.63 -1.55 11.15
CA VAL A 16 -2.16 -0.27 10.58
C VAL A 16 -1.67 -0.45 9.15
N ILE A 17 -0.84 -1.46 8.88
CA ILE A 17 -0.35 -1.74 7.51
C ILE A 17 -1.53 -2.07 6.59
N ALA A 18 -2.43 -2.95 7.02
CA ALA A 18 -3.61 -3.31 6.24
C ALA A 18 -4.49 -2.09 5.92
N PHE A 19 -4.70 -1.22 6.91
CA PHE A 19 -5.46 0.02 6.72
C PHE A 19 -4.82 0.93 5.68
N LEU A 20 -3.50 1.15 5.74
CA LEU A 20 -2.78 1.99 4.77
C LEU A 20 -2.89 1.45 3.35
N PHE A 21 -2.72 0.14 3.16
CA PHE A 21 -2.86 -0.50 1.85
C PHE A 21 -4.29 -0.38 1.31
N VAL A 22 -5.30 -0.69 2.13
CA VAL A 22 -6.70 -0.57 1.72
C VAL A 22 -7.05 0.89 1.40
N GLN A 23 -6.52 1.86 2.15
CA GLN A 23 -6.75 3.27 1.89
C GLN A 23 -6.19 3.70 0.53
N VAL A 24 -4.95 3.34 0.20
CA VAL A 24 -4.33 3.68 -1.10
C VAL A 24 -5.03 2.95 -2.25
N GLY A 25 -5.36 1.67 -2.08
CA GLY A 25 -6.09 0.90 -3.07
C GLY A 25 -7.51 1.44 -3.31
N SER A 26 -8.18 1.88 -2.24
CA SER A 26 -9.49 2.55 -2.33
C SER A 26 -9.40 3.88 -3.05
N ALA A 27 -8.31 4.63 -2.87
CA ALA A 27 -8.10 5.87 -3.60
C ALA A 27 -7.90 5.61 -5.09
N LYS A 28 -7.23 4.51 -5.47
CA LYS A 28 -7.09 4.09 -6.87
C LYS A 28 -8.43 3.63 -7.48
N TRP A 29 -9.28 2.93 -6.73
CA TRP A 29 -10.51 2.32 -7.28
C TRP A 29 -11.75 3.20 -7.18
N PHE A 30 -11.85 4.01 -6.13
CA PHE A 30 -13.06 4.76 -5.77
C PHE A 30 -12.80 6.25 -5.59
N ALA A 31 -11.55 6.72 -5.74
CA ALA A 31 -11.16 8.09 -5.42
C ALA A 31 -11.51 8.49 -3.97
N PHE A 32 -11.51 7.50 -3.07
CA PHE A 32 -11.83 7.67 -1.65
C PHE A 32 -10.62 7.29 -0.79
N PRO A 33 -10.25 8.08 0.25
CA PRO A 33 -10.91 9.31 0.72
C PRO A 33 -10.62 10.55 -0.13
N ALA A 34 -9.69 10.46 -1.08
CA ALA A 34 -9.35 11.52 -2.02
C ALA A 34 -8.90 10.93 -3.36
N ALA A 35 -9.01 11.71 -4.43
CA ALA A 35 -8.45 11.37 -5.73
C ALA A 35 -6.94 11.67 -5.74
N ILE A 36 -6.11 10.63 -5.75
CA ILE A 36 -4.64 10.76 -5.68
C ILE A 36 -3.94 10.61 -7.04
N LEU A 37 -4.69 10.24 -8.09
CA LEU A 37 -4.13 10.01 -9.41
C LEU A 37 -4.00 11.30 -10.23
N PRO A 38 -3.00 11.40 -11.13
CA PRO A 38 -2.86 12.53 -12.03
C PRO A 38 -4.14 12.78 -12.83
N GLY A 39 -4.68 13.99 -12.77
CA GLY A 39 -5.94 14.36 -13.43
C GLY A 39 -7.21 14.09 -12.61
N GLY A 40 -7.08 13.52 -11.41
CA GLY A 40 -8.21 13.18 -10.54
C GLY A 40 -8.96 11.90 -10.99
N GLY A 41 -9.85 11.41 -10.14
CA GLY A 41 -10.64 10.20 -10.41
C GLY A 41 -9.95 8.88 -10.04
N THR A 42 -10.28 7.83 -10.78
CA THR A 42 -9.91 6.43 -10.51
C THR A 42 -8.96 5.86 -11.55
N ALA A 43 -8.29 4.76 -11.23
CA ALA A 43 -7.33 4.11 -12.08
C ALA A 43 -8.02 3.58 -13.36
N PRO A 44 -7.46 3.87 -14.55
CA PRO A 44 -7.99 3.33 -15.80
C PRO A 44 -8.03 1.80 -15.74
N VAL A 45 -9.16 1.20 -16.10
CA VAL A 45 -9.35 -0.26 -16.07
C VAL A 45 -8.27 -0.94 -16.92
N GLY A 46 -7.61 -1.95 -16.35
CA GLY A 46 -6.53 -2.69 -17.01
C GLY A 46 -5.18 -1.98 -17.02
N SER A 47 -5.04 -0.78 -16.45
CA SER A 47 -3.73 -0.15 -16.25
C SER A 47 -2.92 -0.83 -15.14
N LEU A 48 -1.60 -0.61 -15.15
CA LEU A 48 -0.72 -1.10 -14.07
C LEU A 48 -1.17 -0.62 -12.69
N VAL A 49 -1.63 0.63 -12.60
CA VAL A 49 -2.14 1.25 -11.36
C VAL A 49 -3.45 0.59 -10.91
N TRP A 50 -4.29 0.16 -11.85
CA TRP A 50 -5.53 -0.55 -11.53
C TRP A 50 -5.23 -1.91 -10.90
N PHE A 51 -4.26 -2.66 -11.45
CA PHE A 51 -3.78 -3.91 -10.86
C PHE A 51 -3.09 -3.70 -9.52
N ALA A 52 -2.31 -2.62 -9.36
CA ALA A 52 -1.76 -2.24 -8.06
C ALA A 52 -2.88 -2.06 -7.03
N GLY A 53 -3.95 -1.34 -7.38
CA GLY A 53 -5.13 -1.19 -6.51
C GLY A 53 -5.78 -2.52 -6.10
N VAL A 54 -5.84 -3.52 -7.01
CA VAL A 54 -6.31 -4.87 -6.67
C VAL A 54 -5.43 -5.51 -5.60
N ILE A 55 -4.11 -5.45 -5.79
CA ILE A 55 -3.13 -6.03 -4.87
C ILE A 55 -3.23 -5.38 -3.49
N GLU A 56 -3.35 -4.05 -3.44
CA GLU A 56 -3.44 -3.31 -2.19
C GLU A 56 -4.74 -3.59 -1.42
N VAL A 57 -5.89 -3.63 -2.11
CA VAL A 57 -7.19 -3.90 -1.45
C VAL A 57 -7.29 -5.36 -1.00
N ILE A 58 -7.00 -6.32 -1.89
CA ILE A 58 -7.11 -7.75 -1.55
C ILE A 58 -6.02 -8.13 -0.55
N GLY A 59 -4.78 -7.72 -0.80
CA GLY A 59 -3.64 -7.97 0.08
C GLY A 59 -3.83 -7.31 1.44
N GLY A 60 -4.25 -6.05 1.49
CA GLY A 60 -4.57 -5.36 2.74
C GLY A 60 -5.69 -6.04 3.52
N THR A 61 -6.75 -6.51 2.85
CA THR A 61 -7.85 -7.25 3.50
C THR A 61 -7.38 -8.58 4.09
N PHE A 62 -6.59 -9.36 3.35
CA PHE A 62 -6.02 -10.61 3.87
C PHE A 62 -5.06 -10.34 5.04
N PHE A 63 -4.25 -9.28 4.92
CA PHE A 63 -3.35 -8.86 5.97
C PHE A 63 -4.11 -8.46 7.22
N PHE A 64 -5.23 -7.73 7.12
CA PHE A 64 -6.09 -7.36 8.24
C PHE A 64 -6.58 -8.58 9.02
N PHE A 65 -7.13 -9.57 8.32
CA PHE A 65 -7.61 -10.82 8.94
C PHE A 65 -6.50 -11.77 9.38
N GLY A 66 -5.23 -11.46 9.06
CA GLY A 66 -4.11 -12.32 9.39
C GLY A 66 -4.02 -13.58 8.53
N LEU A 67 -4.63 -13.58 7.36
CA LEU A 67 -4.60 -14.70 6.41
C LEU A 67 -3.33 -14.61 5.58
N PHE A 68 -2.60 -15.73 5.48
CA PHE A 68 -1.39 -15.84 4.65
C PHE A 68 -0.41 -14.67 4.82
N THR A 69 -0.20 -14.21 6.05
CA THR A 69 0.54 -12.96 6.33
C THR A 69 1.92 -12.90 5.70
N ARG A 70 2.65 -14.02 5.66
CA ARG A 70 4.01 -14.08 5.08
C ARG A 70 4.02 -13.84 3.57
N PRO A 71 3.31 -14.63 2.73
CA PRO A 71 3.29 -14.38 1.30
C PRO A 71 2.58 -13.05 0.95
N VAL A 72 1.52 -12.66 1.68
CA VAL A 72 0.86 -11.38 1.46
C VAL A 72 1.81 -10.21 1.71
N ALA A 73 2.57 -10.23 2.82
CA ALA A 73 3.56 -9.20 3.11
C ALA A 73 4.65 -9.12 2.02
N PHE A 74 5.09 -10.26 1.49
CA PHE A 74 6.07 -10.30 0.41
C PHE A 74 5.55 -9.67 -0.89
N ILE A 75 4.29 -9.94 -1.23
CA ILE A 75 3.65 -9.36 -2.42
C ILE A 75 3.47 -7.85 -2.25
N LEU A 76 2.91 -7.42 -1.11
CA LEU A 76 2.69 -6.00 -0.80
C LEU A 76 3.99 -5.20 -0.76
N SER A 77 5.07 -5.75 -0.17
CA SER A 77 6.37 -5.08 -0.16
C SER A 77 7.01 -5.03 -1.55
N GLY A 78 6.87 -6.08 -2.34
CA GLY A 78 7.35 -6.13 -3.73
C GLY A 78 6.63 -5.12 -4.62
N GLU A 79 5.31 -5.00 -4.49
CA GLU A 79 4.50 -4.04 -5.23
C GLU A 79 4.91 -2.59 -4.93
N MET A 80 5.09 -2.24 -3.65
CA MET A 80 5.60 -0.91 -3.26
C MET A 80 7.04 -0.65 -3.74
N ALA A 81 7.90 -1.67 -3.73
CA ALA A 81 9.26 -1.52 -4.26
C ALA A 81 9.24 -1.23 -5.76
N ILE A 82 8.44 -1.96 -6.53
CA ILE A 82 8.28 -1.72 -7.98
C ILE A 82 7.69 -0.33 -8.23
N ALA A 83 6.67 0.07 -7.46
CA ALA A 83 6.06 1.40 -7.56
C ALA A 83 7.10 2.52 -7.35
N TYR A 84 8.00 2.37 -6.36
CA TYR A 84 9.10 3.31 -6.14
C TYR A 84 10.03 3.42 -7.36
N PHE A 85 10.48 2.29 -7.92
CA PHE A 85 11.42 2.34 -9.04
C PHE A 85 10.81 2.89 -10.33
N ILE A 86 9.53 2.61 -10.58
CA ILE A 86 8.83 3.09 -11.77
C ILE A 86 8.43 4.56 -11.63
N GLY A 87 7.86 4.92 -10.48
CA GLY A 87 7.22 6.23 -10.28
C GLY A 87 8.08 7.30 -9.64
N HIS A 88 9.12 6.93 -8.87
CA HIS A 88 9.75 7.85 -7.92
C HIS A 88 11.28 7.92 -8.05
N ALA A 89 11.96 6.80 -8.30
CA ALA A 89 13.42 6.75 -8.36
C ALA A 89 14.03 7.71 -9.41
N GLY A 90 13.32 7.97 -10.52
CA GLY A 90 13.75 8.91 -11.55
C GLY A 90 13.77 10.39 -11.12
N HIS A 91 13.04 10.75 -10.05
CA HIS A 91 12.98 12.11 -9.52
C HIS A 91 13.96 12.36 -8.37
N GLY A 92 14.74 11.35 -7.97
CA GLY A 92 15.69 11.41 -6.86
C GLY A 92 15.59 10.18 -5.97
N PHE A 93 16.60 9.97 -5.12
CA PHE A 93 16.65 8.78 -4.26
C PHE A 93 15.70 8.88 -3.04
N TRP A 94 15.57 10.05 -2.44
CA TRP A 94 14.82 10.20 -1.20
C TRP A 94 13.32 10.36 -1.46
N PRO A 95 12.43 9.52 -0.87
CA PRO A 95 10.98 9.63 -1.01
C PRO A 95 10.42 11.04 -0.75
N LEU A 96 11.02 11.73 0.22
CA LEU A 96 10.65 13.09 0.62
C LEU A 96 10.90 14.14 -0.50
N LEU A 97 11.80 13.85 -1.44
CA LEU A 97 12.20 14.77 -2.50
C LEU A 97 11.72 14.34 -3.89
N ASN A 98 11.18 13.13 -4.02
CA ASN A 98 10.90 12.49 -5.31
C ASN A 98 9.40 12.17 -5.52
N GLN A 99 8.53 12.77 -4.69
CA GLN A 99 7.08 12.57 -4.68
C GLN A 99 6.63 11.14 -4.28
N GLY A 100 7.54 10.32 -3.74
CA GLY A 100 7.26 8.96 -3.26
C GLY A 100 6.62 8.89 -1.87
N ALA A 101 6.54 10.02 -1.18
CA ALA A 101 5.73 10.20 0.02
C ALA A 101 4.97 11.53 -0.07
N PRO A 102 3.74 11.60 0.43
CA PRO A 102 3.06 12.89 0.60
C PRO A 102 3.91 13.79 1.51
N ALA A 103 3.94 15.09 1.18
CA ALA A 103 4.63 16.12 1.93
C ALA A 103 3.91 16.48 3.25
#